data_AF-L1KXN3-F1
#
_entry.id   AF-L1KXN3-F1
#
_cell.length_a   1.000
_cell.length_b   1.000
_cell.length_c   1.000
_cell.angle_alpha   90.00
_cell.angle_beta   90.00
_cell.angle_gamma   90.00
#
_symmetry.space_group_name_H-M   'P 1'
#
loop_
_entity.id
_entity.type
_entity.pdbx_description
1 polymer ?
#
loop_
_entity_poly.entity_id
_entity_poly.type
_entity_poly.pdbx_seq_one_letter_code
_entity_poly.pdbx_strand_id
1 'polypeptide(L)'
;MTTARRKSYGVKGAPYAFLLPATILFALFFALPIGYAVWLSLHKVQVKGLGLGSGARSEVWAGFENYADALTDSELLDGALRVLGYG
;
A
#
# COMPACT_ATOMS: atom_id res chain seq x y z
N MET A 1 -61.39 -11.62 -4.62
CA MET A 1 -60.24 -10.92 -3.96
C MET A 1 -58.96 -11.46 -4.57
N THR A 2 -58.35 -10.73 -5.49
CA THR A 2 -57.13 -11.16 -6.19
C THR A 2 -55.93 -10.50 -5.52
N THR A 3 -55.17 -11.28 -4.76
CA THR A 3 -53.98 -10.80 -4.05
C THR A 3 -52.85 -10.59 -5.07
N ALA A 4 -52.54 -9.35 -5.40
CA ALA A 4 -51.41 -9.01 -6.24
C ALA A 4 -50.11 -9.35 -5.50
N ARG A 5 -49.39 -10.39 -5.96
CA ARG A 5 -48.10 -10.79 -5.42
C ARG A 5 -47.08 -9.69 -5.74
N ARG A 6 -46.71 -8.87 -4.75
CA ARG A 6 -45.62 -7.89 -4.92
C ARG A 6 -44.34 -8.66 -5.22
N LYS A 7 -43.84 -8.52 -6.44
CA LYS A 7 -42.51 -9.00 -6.83
C LYS A 7 -41.52 -8.23 -5.97
N SER A 8 -40.85 -8.91 -5.05
CA SER A 8 -39.71 -8.31 -4.34
C SER A 8 -38.71 -7.91 -5.42
N TYR A 9 -38.63 -6.61 -5.71
CA TYR A 9 -37.61 -6.07 -6.58
C TYR A 9 -36.29 -6.39 -5.92
N GLY A 10 -35.63 -7.43 -6.41
CA GLY A 10 -34.35 -7.89 -5.90
C GLY A 10 -33.33 -6.79 -6.13
N VAL A 11 -33.16 -5.91 -5.15
CA VAL A 11 -32.10 -4.91 -5.07
C VAL A 11 -30.77 -5.59 -4.76
N LYS A 12 -30.42 -6.62 -5.53
CA LYS A 12 -29.15 -7.34 -5.39
C LYS A 12 -27.96 -6.45 -5.75
N GLY A 13 -28.14 -5.50 -6.68
CA GLY A 13 -27.08 -4.60 -7.16
C GLY A 13 -26.99 -3.25 -6.44
N ALA A 14 -28.05 -2.80 -5.75
CA ALA A 14 -28.10 -1.46 -5.19
C ALA A 14 -27.00 -1.23 -4.12
N PRO A 15 -26.75 -2.15 -3.16
CA PRO A 15 -25.68 -1.96 -2.18
C PRO A 15 -24.30 -1.79 -2.82
N TYR A 16 -23.99 -2.55 -3.87
CA TYR A 16 -22.71 -2.46 -4.57
C TYR A 16 -22.55 -1.14 -5.32
N ALA A 17 -23.61 -0.66 -5.99
CA ALA A 17 -23.58 0.62 -6.69
C ALA A 17 -23.31 1.80 -5.74
N PHE A 18 -23.85 1.75 -4.51
CA PHE A 18 -23.57 2.77 -3.49
C PHE A 18 -22.16 2.67 -2.90
N LEU A 19 -21.61 1.46 -2.73
CA LEU A 19 -20.28 1.26 -2.17
C LEU A 19 -19.15 1.51 -3.18
N LEU A 20 -19.36 1.18 -4.46
CA LEU A 20 -18.34 1.27 -5.51
C LEU A 20 -17.56 2.59 -5.53
N PRO A 21 -18.17 3.79 -5.56
CA PRO A 21 -17.40 5.03 -5.63
C PRO A 21 -16.50 5.22 -4.41
N ALA A 22 -16.99 4.92 -3.21
CA ALA A 22 -16.21 5.01 -1.98
C ALA A 22 -15.04 4.01 -1.99
N THR A 23 -15.31 2.75 -2.36
CA THR A 23 -14.28 1.71 -2.42
C THR A 23 -13.23 2.01 -3.48
N ILE A 24 -13.61 2.56 -4.64
CA ILE A 24 -12.66 2.96 -5.68
C ILE A 24 -11.75 4.08 -5.17
N LEU A 25 -12.32 5.12 -4.56
CA LEU A 25 -11.52 6.21 -3.99
C LEU A 25 -10.59 5.71 -2.88
N PHE A 26 -11.10 4.85 -1.98
CA PHE A 26 -10.27 4.21 -0.97
C PHE A 26 -9.12 3.40 -1.59
N ALA A 27 -9.41 2.57 -2.60
CA ALA A 27 -8.40 1.77 -3.26
C ALA A 27 -7.32 2.64 -3.93
N LEU A 28 -7.72 3.72 -4.62
CA LEU A 28 -6.80 4.59 -5.35
C LEU A 28 -5.93 5.45 -4.44
N PHE A 29 -6.51 6.01 -3.37
CA PHE A 29 -5.83 7.03 -2.56
C PHE A 29 -5.31 6.50 -1.23
N PHE A 30 -5.78 5.34 -0.77
CA PHE A 30 -5.31 4.74 0.48
C PHE A 30 -4.61 3.40 0.23
N ALA A 31 -5.27 2.44 -0.40
CA ALA A 31 -4.71 1.10 -0.55
C ALA A 31 -3.53 1.04 -1.54
N LEU A 32 -3.64 1.74 -2.68
CA LEU A 32 -2.60 1.80 -3.70
C LEU A 32 -1.27 2.33 -3.17
N PRO A 33 -1.18 3.52 -2.51
CA PRO A 33 0.10 4.00 -2.00
C PRO A 33 0.70 3.06 -0.94
N ILE A 34 -0.13 2.41 -0.11
CA ILE A 34 0.36 1.39 0.84
C ILE A 34 0.93 0.18 0.09
N GLY A 35 0.21 -0.34 -0.90
CA GLY A 35 0.67 -1.46 -1.72
C GLY A 35 1.96 -1.12 -2.48
N TYR A 36 2.07 0.11 -2.98
CA TYR A 36 3.30 0.59 -3.64
C TYR A 36 4.46 0.72 -2.65
N ALA A 37 4.22 1.16 -1.41
CA ALA A 37 5.23 1.18 -0.37
C ALA A 37 5.73 -0.23 0.00
N VAL A 38 4.82 -1.21 0.05
CA VAL A 38 5.20 -2.64 0.23
C VAL A 38 5.99 -3.16 -0.96
N TRP A 39 5.65 -2.75 -2.17
CA TRP A 39 6.45 -3.11 -3.35
C TRP A 39 7.85 -2.49 -3.25
N LEU A 40 7.94 -1.20 -2.93
CA LEU A 40 9.21 -0.49 -2.80
C LEU A 40 10.06 -1.02 -1.63
N SER A 41 9.45 -1.50 -0.53
CA SER A 41 10.20 -2.06 0.60
C SER A 41 10.96 -3.35 0.23
N LEU A 42 10.55 -4.02 -0.84
CA LEU A 42 11.20 -5.22 -1.39
C LEU A 42 12.16 -4.90 -2.55
N HIS A 43 12.24 -3.64 -2.97
CA HIS A 43 13.12 -3.16 -4.03
C HIS A 43 14.14 -2.17 -3.46
N LYS A 44 15.28 -2.01 -4.14
CA LYS A 44 16.26 -0.99 -3.80
C LYS A 44 16.76 -0.28 -5.05
N VAL A 45 17.14 0.98 -4.88
CA VAL A 45 17.75 1.74 -5.96
C VAL A 45 19.25 1.53 -5.93
N GLN A 46 19.78 0.90 -6.99
CA GLN A 46 21.21 0.77 -7.18
C GLN A 46 21.73 1.95 -7.99
N VAL A 47 22.66 2.70 -7.42
CA VAL A 47 23.38 3.78 -8.11
C VAL A 47 24.63 3.21 -8.76
N LYS A 48 24.84 3.46 -10.07
CA LYS A 48 26.04 3.05 -10.82
C LYS A 48 26.95 4.25 -11.05
N GLY A 49 28.27 4.04 -10.94
CA GLY A 49 29.28 5.08 -11.16
C GLY A 49 29.11 6.28 -10.23
N LEU A 50 29.24 7.50 -10.76
CA LEU A 50 29.04 8.75 -10.01
C LEU A 50 27.56 9.14 -9.81
N GLY A 51 26.61 8.31 -10.26
CA GLY A 51 25.18 8.64 -10.18
C GLY A 51 24.71 9.74 -11.16
N LEU A 52 25.57 10.15 -12.10
CA LEU A 52 25.27 11.20 -13.09
C LEU A 52 24.85 10.57 -14.42
N GLY A 53 23.59 10.78 -14.84
CA GLY A 53 23.06 10.34 -16.14
C GLY A 53 21.73 9.57 -16.06
N SER A 54 21.02 9.47 -17.18
CA SER A 54 19.66 8.88 -17.29
C SER A 54 19.58 7.37 -17.00
N GLY A 55 20.72 6.67 -16.89
CA GLY A 55 20.81 5.25 -16.50
C GLY A 55 21.60 5.01 -15.22
N ALA A 56 21.93 6.07 -14.47
CA ALA A 56 22.80 5.96 -13.30
C ALA A 56 22.09 5.41 -12.06
N ARG A 57 20.76 5.29 -12.10
CA ARG A 57 19.95 4.65 -11.07
C ARG A 57 19.06 3.60 -11.72
N SER A 58 19.11 2.38 -11.19
CA SER A 58 18.22 1.30 -11.58
C SER A 58 17.59 0.69 -10.33
N GLU A 59 16.29 0.50 -10.36
CA GLU A 59 15.58 -0.25 -9.34
C GLU A 59 15.82 -1.74 -9.53
N VAL A 60 16.26 -2.40 -8.46
CA VAL A 60 16.55 -3.84 -8.44
C VAL A 60 15.80 -4.51 -7.30
N TRP A 61 15.44 -5.77 -7.48
CA TRP A 61 14.83 -6.56 -6.42
C TRP A 61 15.83 -6.78 -5.28
N ALA A 62 15.47 -6.36 -4.06
CA ALA A 62 16.27 -6.49 -2.85
C ALA A 62 15.78 -7.63 -1.95
N GLY A 63 14.54 -8.09 -2.13
CA GLY A 63 13.92 -9.07 -1.24
C GLY A 63 13.82 -8.51 0.18
N PHE A 64 14.41 -9.20 1.16
CA PHE A 64 14.38 -8.81 2.57
C PHE A 64 15.60 -7.99 3.03
N GLU A 65 16.52 -7.63 2.14
CA GLU A 65 17.75 -6.90 2.51
C GLU A 65 17.44 -5.58 3.21
N ASN A 66 16.51 -4.78 2.69
CA ASN A 66 16.10 -3.51 3.32
C ASN A 66 15.60 -3.71 4.76
N TYR A 67 14.95 -4.84 5.05
CA TYR A 67 14.48 -5.16 6.39
C TYR A 67 15.63 -5.59 7.29
N ALA A 68 16.56 -6.41 6.78
CA ALA A 68 17.75 -6.79 7.53
C ALA A 68 18.59 -5.56 7.90
N ASP A 69 18.82 -4.65 6.93
CA ASP A 69 19.54 -3.40 7.15
C ASP A 69 18.84 -2.54 8.21
N ALA A 70 17.53 -2.32 8.08
CA ALA A 70 16.76 -1.53 9.05
C ALA A 70 16.75 -2.16 10.46
N LEU A 71 16.61 -3.49 10.56
CA LEU A 71 16.56 -4.19 11.84
C LEU A 71 17.94 -4.35 12.49
N THR A 72 19.02 -4.11 11.77
CA THR A 72 20.39 -4.13 12.31
C THR A 72 20.99 -2.73 12.51
N ASP A 73 20.28 -1.69 12.09
CA ASP A 73 20.64 -0.30 12.31
C ASP A 73 20.31 0.14 13.75
N SER A 74 21.35 0.25 14.59
CA SER A 74 21.22 0.67 15.99
C SER A 74 20.64 2.08 16.14
N GLU A 75 20.93 3.00 15.22
CA GLU A 75 20.43 4.38 15.30
C GLU A 75 18.92 4.41 15.07
N LEU A 76 18.45 3.65 14.07
CA LEU A 76 17.02 3.50 13.80
C LEU A 76 16.29 2.85 14.99
N LEU A 77 16.87 1.79 15.56
CA LEU A 77 16.28 1.08 16.70
C LEU A 77 16.21 1.95 17.95
N ASP A 78 17.29 2.68 18.28
CA ASP A 78 17.31 3.61 19.41
C ASP A 78 16.25 4.70 19.25
N GLY A 79 16.10 5.22 18.03
CA GLY A 79 15.04 6.17 17.68
C GLY A 79 13.64 5.58 17.89
N ALA A 80 13.39 4.37 17.39
CA ALA A 80 12.13 3.67 17.55
C ALA A 80 11.78 3.43 19.03
N LEU A 81 12.76 3.02 19.85
CA LEU A 81 12.58 2.83 21.30
C LEU A 81 12.21 4.13 22.01
N ARG A 82 12.82 5.26 21.61
CA ARG A 82 12.46 6.58 22.16
C ARG A 82 11.04 6.96 21.79
N VAL A 83 10.62 6.74 20.54
CA VAL A 83 9.23 7.00 20.12
C VAL A 83 8.25 6.11 20.90
N LEU A 84 8.58 4.83 21.13
CA LEU A 84 7.74 3.95 21.95
C LEU A 84 7.70 4.37 23.43
N GLY A 85 8.79 4.91 23.96
CA GLY A 85 8.88 5.33 25.36
C GLY A 85 8.25 6.70 25.64
N TYR A 86 8.26 7.60 24.66
CA TYR A 86 7.71 8.97 24.79
C TYR A 86 6.36 9.17 24.08
N GLY A 87 5.98 8.25 23.20
CA GLY A 87 4.73 8.27 22.43
C GLY A 87 3.50 7.89 23.22
#